data_AF-A0A452SWJ6-F1
#
_entry.id   AF-A0A452SWJ6-F1
#
_cell.length_a   1.000
_cell.length_b   1.000
_cell.length_c   1.000
_cell.angle_alpha   90.00
_cell.angle_beta   90.00
_cell.angle_gamma   90.00
#
_symmetry.space_group_name_H-M   'P 1'
#
loop_
_entity.id
_entity.type
_entity.pdbx_description
1 polymer ?
#
loop_
_entity_poly.entity_id
_entity_poly.type
_entity_poly.pdbx_seq_one_letter_code
_entity_poly.pdbx_strand_id
1 'polypeptide(L)' 'MKPSGEDEAAPAGGPWEECFEAAVQLALRAGQIIRKALSEEKRVSTKTSAADLVTETDHLVEGLIISELQKRFPSHR' A
#
# COMPACT_ATOMS: atom_id res chain seq x y z
N MET A 1 4.91 50.22 10.43
CA MET A 1 4.14 49.39 9.49
C MET A 1 5.06 49.00 8.34
N LYS A 2 5.56 47.76 8.31
CA LYS A 2 6.09 47.15 7.09
C LYS A 2 5.07 46.08 6.69
N PRO A 3 4.64 46.02 5.42
CA PRO A 3 3.66 45.04 5.02
C PRO A 3 4.31 43.66 5.06
N SER A 4 3.60 42.73 5.68
CA SER A 4 3.93 41.32 5.75
C SER A 4 4.17 40.78 4.35
N GLY A 5 5.32 40.16 4.13
CA GLY A 5 5.57 39.36 2.94
C GLY A 5 4.54 38.25 2.87
N GLU A 6 3.93 38.12 1.71
CA GLU A 6 2.92 37.14 1.37
C GLU A 6 3.43 35.73 1.71
N ASP A 7 2.67 35.01 2.56
CA ASP A 7 2.75 33.56 2.65
C ASP A 7 2.31 33.01 1.28
N GLU A 8 3.26 32.86 0.36
CA GLU A 8 3.05 32.01 -0.80
C GLU A 8 2.83 30.59 -0.28
N ALA A 9 1.56 30.18 -0.25
CA ALA A 9 1.17 28.82 0.06
C ALA A 9 1.94 27.88 -0.88
N ALA A 10 2.89 27.13 -0.31
CA ALA A 10 3.61 26.09 -1.01
C ALA A 10 2.61 25.16 -1.72
N PRO A 11 2.90 24.69 -2.95
CA PRO A 11 2.01 23.78 -3.65
C PRO A 11 1.72 22.59 -2.76
N ALA A 12 0.43 22.29 -2.57
CA ALA A 12 -0.02 21.15 -1.78
C ALA A 12 0.49 19.85 -2.42
N GLY A 13 1.55 19.29 -1.86
CA GLY A 13 2.11 17.99 -2.25
C GLY A 13 3.64 17.98 -2.20
N GLY A 14 4.20 17.21 -1.28
CA GLY A 14 5.64 16.95 -1.24
C GLY A 14 6.10 16.03 -2.38
N PRO A 15 7.40 15.79 -2.55
CA PRO A 15 7.94 14.91 -3.61
C PRO A 15 7.45 13.46 -3.56
N TRP A 16 6.75 13.07 -2.48
CA TRP A 16 6.22 11.72 -2.25
C TRP A 16 4.70 11.64 -2.32
N GLU A 17 4.00 12.74 -2.62
CA GLU A 17 2.54 12.78 -2.61
C GLU A 17 1.93 11.71 -3.53
N GLU A 18 2.51 11.55 -4.72
CA GLU A 18 2.05 10.53 -5.67
C GLU A 18 2.25 9.11 -5.12
N CYS A 19 3.41 8.84 -4.51
CA CYS A 19 3.71 7.54 -3.91
C CYS A 19 2.76 7.25 -2.73
N PHE A 20 2.47 8.27 -1.93
CA PHE A 20 1.55 8.17 -0.80
C PHE A 20 0.14 7.84 -1.29
N GLU A 21 -0.38 8.58 -2.26
CA GLU A 21 -1.72 8.32 -2.82
C GLU A 21 -1.78 6.93 -3.45
N ALA A 22 -0.74 6.51 -4.19
CA ALA A 22 -0.64 5.16 -4.72
C ALA A 22 -0.73 4.09 -3.61
N ALA A 23 0.00 4.29 -2.51
CA ALA A 23 0.01 3.39 -1.37
C ALA A 23 -1.36 3.31 -0.67
N VAL A 24 -2.04 4.45 -0.49
CA VAL A 24 -3.39 4.51 0.09
C VAL A 24 -4.36 3.70 -0.77
N GLN A 25 -4.36 3.91 -2.09
CA GLN A 25 -5.26 3.18 -3.00
C GLN A 25 -4.97 1.67 -3.00
N LEU A 26 -3.70 1.27 -2.98
CA LEU A 26 -3.32 -0.15 -2.90
C LEU A 26 -3.73 -0.77 -1.57
N ALA A 27 -3.53 -0.07 -0.45
CA ALA A 27 -3.93 -0.54 0.87
C ALA A 27 -5.45 -0.75 0.97
N LEU A 28 -6.25 0.17 0.44
CA LEU A 28 -7.71 0.04 0.40
C LEU A 28 -8.13 -1.19 -0.43
N ARG A 29 -7.52 -1.40 -1.60
CA ARG A 29 -7.81 -2.56 -2.46
C ARG A 29 -7.39 -3.88 -1.82
N ALA A 30 -6.20 -3.95 -1.24
CA ALA A 30 -5.73 -5.10 -0.47
C ALA A 30 -6.66 -5.42 0.69
N GLY A 31 -7.11 -4.39 1.44
CA GLY A 31 -8.06 -4.53 2.53
C GLY A 31 -9.40 -5.13 2.10
N GLN A 32 -9.88 -4.82 0.89
CA GLN A 32 -11.10 -5.44 0.34
C GLN A 32 -10.92 -6.93 0.07
N ILE A 33 -9.77 -7.34 -0.46
CA ILE A 33 -9.42 -8.75 -0.69
C ILE A 33 -9.36 -9.49 0.64
N ILE A 34 -8.63 -8.95 1.61
CA ILE A 34 -8.50 -9.53 2.96
C ILE A 34 -9.88 -9.68 3.60
N ARG A 35 -10.70 -8.62 3.57
CA ARG A 35 -12.05 -8.64 4.17
C ARG A 35 -12.93 -9.75 3.57
N LYS A 36 -12.84 -9.99 2.26
CA LYS A 36 -13.57 -11.09 1.61
C LYS A 36 -13.05 -12.45 2.09
N ALA A 37 -11.72 -12.63 2.11
CA ALA A 37 -11.10 -13.88 2.53
C ALA A 37 -11.40 -14.25 4.00
N LEU A 38 -11.70 -13.27 4.87
CA LEU A 38 -12.04 -13.52 6.28
C LEU A 38 -13.23 -14.49 6.46
N SER A 39 -14.23 -14.43 5.57
CA SER A 39 -15.40 -15.33 5.63
C SER A 39 -15.27 -16.60 4.79
N GLU A 40 -14.18 -16.73 4.03
CA GLU A 40 -13.94 -17.87 3.15
C GLU A 40 -13.03 -18.91 3.84
N GLU A 41 -13.05 -20.14 3.34
CA GLU A 41 -12.08 -21.16 3.75
C GLU A 41 -10.67 -20.68 3.40
N LYS A 42 -9.70 -20.92 4.29
CA LYS A 42 -8.33 -20.44 4.14
C LYS A 42 -7.38 -21.62 4.06
N ARG A 43 -6.53 -21.61 3.05
CA ARG A 43 -5.39 -22.52 2.97
C ARG A 43 -4.22 -21.97 3.78
N VAL A 44 -4.18 -22.40 5.04
CA VAL A 44 -3.09 -22.05 5.95
C VAL A 44 -1.84 -22.89 5.67
N SER A 45 -0.69 -22.23 5.59
CA SER A 45 0.64 -22.82 5.52
C SER A 45 1.51 -22.26 6.64
N THR A 46 2.64 -22.89 6.93
CA THR A 46 3.62 -22.42 7.92
C THR A 46 4.86 -21.89 7.22
N LYS A 47 5.46 -20.83 7.77
CA LYS A 47 6.77 -20.32 7.34
C LYS A 47 7.88 -20.99 8.17
N THR A 48 8.42 -20.31 9.19
CA THR A 48 9.62 -20.78 9.91
C THR A 48 9.31 -21.70 11.09
N SER A 49 8.06 -21.68 11.59
CA SER A 49 7.62 -22.48 12.72
C SER A 49 6.13 -22.81 12.63
N ALA A 50 5.65 -23.71 13.48
CA ALA A 50 4.24 -24.09 13.53
C ALA A 50 3.29 -22.94 13.93
N ALA A 51 3.80 -21.90 14.61
CA ALA A 51 3.02 -20.72 14.98
C ALA A 51 3.16 -19.57 13.95
N ASP A 52 4.10 -19.69 13.02
CA ASP A 52 4.38 -18.69 11.99
C ASP A 52 3.56 -19.03 10.73
N LEU A 53 2.33 -18.53 10.69
CA LEU A 53 1.34 -18.87 9.67
C LEU A 53 1.36 -17.90 8.49
N VAL A 54 0.96 -18.41 7.34
CA VAL A 54 0.72 -17.64 6.11
C VAL A 54 -0.46 -18.25 5.35
N THR A 55 -1.16 -17.43 4.61
CA THR A 55 -2.30 -17.84 3.79
C THR A 55 -2.03 -17.56 2.30
N GLU A 56 -2.82 -18.18 1.44
CA GLU A 56 -2.93 -17.82 0.03
C GLU A 56 -3.29 -16.33 -0.17
N THR A 57 -4.00 -15.73 0.79
CA THR A 57 -4.40 -14.32 0.72
C THR A 57 -3.21 -13.38 0.88
N ASP A 58 -2.26 -13.71 1.76
CA ASP A 58 -1.01 -12.94 1.94
C ASP A 58 -0.22 -12.88 0.62
N HIS A 59 -0.05 -14.04 -0.04
CA HIS A 59 0.63 -14.13 -1.33
C HIS A 59 -0.10 -13.35 -2.44
N LEU A 60 -1.43 -13.41 -2.47
CA LEU A 60 -2.24 -12.67 -3.44
C LEU A 60 -2.10 -11.16 -3.27
N VAL A 61 -2.16 -10.68 -2.03
CA VAL A 61 -2.02 -9.26 -1.70
C VAL A 61 -0.62 -8.75 -2.02
N GLU A 62 0.42 -9.50 -1.67
CA GLU A 62 1.80 -9.16 -2.00
C GLU A 62 2.01 -9.06 -3.51
N GLY A 63 1.51 -10.06 -4.26
CA GLY A 63 1.57 -10.06 -5.73
C GLY A 63 0.85 -8.86 -6.35
N LEU A 64 -0.33 -8.50 -5.82
CA LEU A 64 -1.04 -7.29 -6.23
C LEU A 64 -0.17 -6.04 -6.02
N ILE A 65 0.32 -5.83 -4.79
CA ILE A 65 1.09 -4.63 -4.43
C ILE A 65 2.36 -4.52 -5.28
N ILE A 66 3.16 -5.58 -5.35
CA ILE A 66 4.41 -5.59 -6.13
C ILE A 66 4.12 -5.31 -7.60
N SER A 67 3.13 -5.97 -8.18
CA SER A 67 2.83 -5.80 -9.62
C SER A 67 2.38 -4.36 -9.95
N GLU A 68 1.60 -3.72 -9.07
CA GLU A 68 1.15 -2.35 -9.29
C GLU A 68 2.27 -1.32 -9.04
N LEU A 69 3.09 -1.52 -8.01
CA LEU A 69 4.25 -0.67 -7.76
C LEU A 69 5.28 -0.78 -8.89
N GLN A 70 5.55 -1.97 -9.42
CA GLN A 70 6.46 -2.16 -10.55
C GLN A 70 5.95 -1.46 -11.82
N LYS A 71 4.64 -1.48 -12.07
CA LYS A 71 4.03 -0.78 -13.21
C LYS A 71 4.13 0.73 -13.07
N ARG A 72 3.81 1.26 -11.88
CA ARG A 72 3.71 2.71 -11.65
C ARG A 72 5.06 3.37 -11.36
N PHE A 73 5.96 2.65 -10.69
CA PHE A 73 7.27 3.13 -10.24
C PHE A 73 8.38 2.14 -10.65
N PRO A 74 8.66 1.98 -11.95
CA PRO A 74 9.57 0.94 -12.46
C PRO A 74 11.03 1.09 -12.01
N SER A 75 11.43 2.27 -11.50
CA SER A 75 12.75 2.51 -10.94
C SER A 75 12.85 2.21 -9.43
N HIS A 76 11.74 1.92 -8.76
CA HIS A 76 11.70 1.53 -7.35
C HIS A 76 12.23 0.10 -7.18
N ARG A 77 13.02 -0.16 -6.12
CA ARG A 77 13.66 -1.45 -5.84
C ARG A 77 13.34 -1.93 -4.44
#